data_AF-R0GNN2-F1
#
_entry.id   AF-R0GNN2-F1
#
_cell.length_a   1.000
_cell.length_b   1.000
_cell.length_c   1.000
_cell.angle_alpha   90.00
_cell.angle_beta   90.00
_cell.angle_gamma   90.00
#
_symmetry.space_group_name_H-M   'P 1'
#
loop_
_entity.id
_entity.type
_entity.pdbx_description
1 polymer ?
#
loop_
_entity_poly.entity_id
_entity_poly.type
_entity_poly.pdbx_seq_one_letter_code
_entity_poly.pdbx_strand_id
1 'polypeptide(L)'
;MEAKEVLSVSCHEVVAEETDVGDESNGVGAAAEETKKAIVSLSKAAAKIVPSDLTAYLREVLDKHWPIPEKQILILVDYFGDKLSQVSFQWVKMFEETPLSTLIDVPLSQISTLVYETSIDFINKLPLETTLRAFVLWASDLILTEWPGVVKVEQLNSNKSKVGTFVALAMVLRSKPDALTTVLPKLRERPTYQGEDKVPVIIWMMAQCYSPQAMDLILQFVEMILSNPEARTILVNEAVREGERLIPPSSFMILLQHTFPASSSRVEATKRFEAIYPLLKEVALAPESARGSNTMKQILTFSLRLAGEGNPVLAKEAIAISACCVTKNVDCFKHWDILYKENIEASVALLKKLVHEWKDHSLKLSSSPSDTLAFKHTIYNFRMKNEIAITEGVSNCFLYKEAGKSCKLILRRLSCGNGSLRITPITAMVLAAAAAAVGCVAGAALTLSSQ
;
A
#
# COMPACT_ATOMS: atom_id res chain seq x y z
N MET A 1 7.86 41.16 -17.27
CA MET A 1 6.93 42.26 -16.93
C MET A 1 5.69 41.59 -16.36
N GLU A 2 5.63 41.56 -15.03
CA GLU A 2 4.59 40.89 -14.25
C GLU A 2 3.28 41.69 -14.33
N ALA A 3 2.15 41.01 -14.48
CA ALA A 3 0.83 41.58 -14.23
C ALA A 3 0.24 40.89 -12.99
N LYS A 4 0.37 41.57 -11.85
CA LYS A 4 -0.47 41.38 -10.67
C LYS A 4 -1.85 41.98 -11.01
N GLU A 5 -2.90 41.18 -10.97
CA GLU A 5 -4.27 41.71 -10.93
C GLU A 5 -4.82 41.49 -9.53
N VAL A 6 -4.93 42.61 -8.80
CA VAL A 6 -5.46 42.72 -7.44
C VAL A 6 -6.96 42.92 -7.56
N LEU A 7 -7.76 41.99 -7.04
CA LEU A 7 -9.19 42.21 -6.82
C LEU A 7 -9.38 43.03 -5.54
N SER A 8 -9.48 44.35 -5.70
CA SER A 8 -10.00 45.26 -4.69
C SER A 8 -11.51 45.41 -4.85
N VAL A 9 -12.29 45.14 -3.80
CA VAL A 9 -13.66 45.67 -3.67
C VAL A 9 -13.85 46.21 -2.26
N SER A 10 -14.18 47.49 -2.20
CA SER A 10 -14.44 48.35 -1.05
C SER A 10 -15.77 47.99 -0.38
N CYS A 11 -15.82 48.11 0.96
CA CYS A 11 -17.07 48.25 1.71
C CYS A 11 -17.02 49.48 2.61
N HIS A 12 -18.11 50.24 2.57
CA HIS A 12 -18.38 51.52 3.21
C HIS A 12 -18.25 51.52 4.74
N GLU A 13 -17.70 52.62 5.26
CA GLU A 13 -17.83 53.09 6.64
C GLU A 13 -19.30 53.33 7.02
N VAL A 14 -19.68 52.90 8.23
CA VAL A 14 -20.75 53.52 9.00
C VAL A 14 -20.21 53.81 10.40
N VAL A 15 -20.17 55.11 10.71
CA VAL A 15 -19.78 55.75 11.97
C VAL A 15 -20.93 55.64 12.98
N ALA A 16 -20.62 55.36 14.25
CA ALA A 16 -21.23 55.92 15.46
C ALA A 16 -20.63 55.23 16.70
N GLU A 17 -20.36 55.83 17.84
CA GLU A 17 -20.23 57.20 18.34
C GLU A 17 -19.71 56.97 19.78
N GLU A 18 -18.67 57.69 20.20
CA GLU A 18 -18.13 57.60 21.55
C GLU A 18 -19.08 58.26 22.55
N THR A 19 -19.26 57.65 23.72
CA THR A 19 -19.50 58.40 24.96
C THR A 19 -18.68 57.80 26.09
N ASP A 20 -17.75 58.61 26.56
CA ASP A 20 -16.91 58.50 27.75
C ASP A 20 -17.72 58.76 29.04
N VAL A 21 -17.19 58.23 30.16
CA VAL A 21 -17.05 58.82 31.52
C VAL A 21 -16.96 57.67 32.53
N GLY A 22 -15.80 57.57 33.19
CA GLY A 22 -15.40 56.45 34.06
C GLY A 22 -15.68 56.60 35.56
N ASP A 23 -15.14 55.65 36.34
CA ASP A 23 -14.53 55.88 37.67
C ASP A 23 -13.77 54.62 38.15
N GLU A 24 -12.65 54.82 38.84
CA GLU A 24 -11.84 53.77 39.48
C GLU A 24 -12.43 53.35 40.84
N SER A 25 -12.44 52.05 41.16
CA SER A 25 -12.07 51.57 42.51
C SER A 25 -11.92 50.05 42.61
N ASN A 26 -10.92 49.65 43.39
CA ASN A 26 -10.41 48.30 43.65
C ASN A 26 -11.45 47.29 44.17
N GLY A 27 -11.33 46.03 43.73
CA GLY A 27 -11.99 44.88 44.35
C GLY A 27 -11.50 43.54 43.80
N VAL A 28 -10.73 42.84 44.61
CA VAL A 28 -10.07 41.54 44.35
C VAL A 28 -11.06 40.41 44.03
N GLY A 29 -10.74 39.60 43.01
CA GLY A 29 -11.07 38.17 42.96
C GLY A 29 -12.19 37.75 42.00
N ALA A 30 -11.85 37.51 40.73
CA ALA A 30 -12.52 36.51 39.89
C ALA A 30 -11.62 36.17 38.69
N ALA A 31 -10.63 35.32 38.95
CA ALA A 31 -9.98 34.58 37.87
C ALA A 31 -11.00 33.61 37.26
N ALA A 32 -10.97 33.53 35.93
CA ALA A 32 -11.43 32.41 35.12
C ALA A 32 -12.94 32.10 35.14
N GLU A 33 -13.73 32.85 34.37
CA GLU A 33 -14.91 32.26 33.73
C GLU A 33 -15.27 32.93 32.39
N GLU A 34 -14.28 33.12 31.51
CA GLU A 34 -14.58 33.17 30.07
C GLU A 34 -14.93 31.75 29.61
N THR A 35 -16.23 31.46 29.70
CA THR A 35 -16.99 30.40 29.04
C THR A 35 -16.24 29.66 27.93
N LYS A 36 -15.64 28.50 28.28
CA LYS A 36 -15.30 27.45 27.32
C LYS A 36 -16.59 26.93 26.67
N LYS A 37 -17.03 27.53 25.57
CA LYS A 37 -18.04 26.94 24.68
C LYS A 37 -17.54 25.54 24.28
N ALA A 38 -18.28 24.51 24.71
CA ALA A 38 -17.97 23.13 24.39
C ALA A 38 -17.85 22.96 22.87
N ILE A 39 -16.68 22.57 22.38
CA ILE A 39 -16.44 22.28 20.96
C ILE A 39 -17.37 21.11 20.58
N VAL A 40 -18.31 21.37 19.68
CA VAL A 40 -19.25 20.34 19.21
C VAL A 40 -18.52 19.47 18.19
N SER A 41 -18.65 18.13 18.29
CA SER A 41 -18.08 17.22 17.30
C SER A 41 -18.74 17.43 15.92
N LEU A 42 -17.96 17.23 14.85
CA LEU A 42 -18.45 17.36 13.48
C LEU A 42 -19.69 16.49 13.22
N SER A 43 -19.71 15.25 13.72
CA SER A 43 -20.86 14.35 13.66
C SER A 43 -22.15 14.93 14.27
N LYS A 44 -22.04 15.59 15.44
CA LYS A 44 -23.19 16.17 16.14
C LYS A 44 -23.71 17.43 15.46
N ALA A 45 -22.83 18.19 14.81
CA ALA A 45 -23.23 19.35 14.01
C ALA A 45 -23.86 18.92 12.67
N ALA A 46 -23.26 17.96 11.98
CA ALA A 46 -23.73 17.44 10.70
C ALA A 46 -25.11 16.75 10.80
N ALA A 47 -25.40 16.06 11.91
CA ALA A 47 -26.71 15.44 12.16
C ALA A 47 -27.88 16.45 12.20
N LYS A 48 -27.61 17.74 12.39
CA LYS A 48 -28.63 18.80 12.41
C LYS A 48 -28.94 19.38 11.03
N ILE A 49 -28.22 18.97 9.99
CA ILE A 49 -28.44 19.45 8.62
C ILE A 49 -29.64 18.73 8.02
N VAL A 50 -30.67 19.49 7.66
CA VAL A 50 -31.89 18.96 7.04
C VAL A 50 -31.74 19.01 5.51
N PRO A 51 -31.92 17.89 4.78
CA PRO A 51 -31.75 17.85 3.31
C PRO A 51 -32.67 18.82 2.54
N SER A 52 -33.89 19.05 3.02
CA SER A 52 -34.84 20.00 2.41
C SER A 52 -34.31 21.43 2.46
N ASP A 53 -33.61 21.81 3.54
CA ASP A 53 -33.05 23.15 3.71
C ASP A 53 -31.88 23.37 2.74
N LEU A 54 -31.04 22.34 2.53
CA LEU A 54 -29.98 22.37 1.53
C LEU A 54 -30.57 22.52 0.12
N THR A 55 -31.61 21.76 -0.21
CA THR A 55 -32.27 21.85 -1.51
C THR A 55 -32.88 23.22 -1.74
N ALA A 56 -33.53 23.79 -0.73
CA ALA A 56 -34.11 25.14 -0.79
C ALA A 56 -33.04 26.22 -0.96
N TYR A 57 -31.94 26.13 -0.20
CA TYR A 57 -30.81 27.04 -0.29
C TYR A 57 -30.16 26.99 -1.67
N LEU A 58 -29.87 25.79 -2.19
CA LEU A 58 -29.30 25.63 -3.52
C LEU A 58 -30.21 26.23 -4.59
N ARG A 59 -31.53 26.07 -4.49
CA ARG A 59 -32.51 26.65 -5.44
C ARG A 59 -32.51 28.18 -5.38
N GLU A 60 -32.55 28.76 -4.18
CA GLU A 60 -32.59 30.21 -4.00
C GLU A 60 -31.30 30.89 -4.52
N VAL A 61 -30.15 30.28 -4.27
CA VAL A 61 -28.86 30.87 -4.65
C VAL A 61 -28.57 30.66 -6.14
N LEU A 62 -29.05 29.57 -6.75
CA LEU A 62 -28.96 29.33 -8.20
C LEU A 62 -29.60 30.49 -8.98
N ASP A 63 -30.79 30.92 -8.57
CA ASP A 63 -31.53 32.00 -9.24
C ASP A 63 -30.82 33.36 -9.15
N LYS A 64 -29.92 33.55 -8.16
CA LYS A 64 -29.23 34.81 -7.89
C LYS A 64 -27.80 34.89 -8.45
N HIS A 65 -27.06 33.77 -8.51
CA HIS A 65 -25.60 33.75 -8.74
C HIS A 65 -25.15 32.85 -9.91
N TRP A 66 -26.08 32.38 -10.75
CA TRP A 66 -25.79 31.46 -11.86
C TRP A 66 -24.64 31.84 -12.82
N PRO A 67 -24.35 33.12 -13.16
CA PRO A 67 -23.44 33.39 -14.27
C PRO A 67 -21.92 33.32 -13.95
N ILE A 68 -21.48 32.93 -12.74
CA ILE A 68 -20.04 32.85 -12.39
C ILE A 68 -19.66 31.41 -11.95
N PRO A 69 -19.22 30.55 -12.89
CA PRO A 69 -18.90 29.13 -12.62
C PRO A 69 -17.88 28.92 -11.50
N GLU A 70 -16.89 29.81 -11.34
CA GLU A 70 -15.83 29.70 -10.33
C GLU A 70 -16.37 29.90 -8.89
N LYS A 71 -17.50 30.59 -8.74
CA LYS A 71 -18.13 30.85 -7.43
C LYS A 71 -19.20 29.82 -7.06
N GLN A 72 -19.61 28.96 -8.00
CA GLN A 72 -20.73 28.03 -7.78
C GLN A 72 -20.44 26.98 -6.70
N ILE A 73 -19.22 26.45 -6.65
CA ILE A 73 -18.82 25.48 -5.61
C ILE A 73 -18.66 26.14 -4.23
N LEU A 74 -18.34 27.43 -4.19
CA LEU A 74 -18.23 28.19 -2.94
C LEU A 74 -19.57 28.31 -2.22
N ILE A 75 -20.70 28.22 -2.94
CA ILE A 75 -22.05 28.16 -2.35
C ILE A 75 -22.18 26.97 -1.39
N LEU A 76 -21.63 25.80 -1.76
CA LEU A 76 -21.60 24.65 -0.87
C LEU A 76 -20.65 24.87 0.32
N VAL A 77 -19.49 25.47 0.07
CA VAL A 77 -18.53 25.82 1.13
C VAL A 77 -19.17 26.73 2.16
N ASP A 78 -19.89 27.76 1.73
CA ASP A 78 -20.56 28.73 2.59
C ASP A 78 -21.70 28.07 3.38
N TYR A 79 -22.54 27.26 2.72
CA TYR A 79 -23.62 26.53 3.39
C TYR A 79 -23.10 25.62 4.51
N PHE A 80 -22.11 24.76 4.19
CA PHE A 80 -21.53 23.86 5.18
C PHE A 80 -20.75 24.63 6.23
N GLY A 81 -20.08 25.72 5.86
CA GLY A 81 -19.34 26.56 6.79
C GLY A 81 -20.23 27.25 7.82
N ASP A 82 -21.43 27.68 7.43
CA ASP A 82 -22.41 28.26 8.35
C ASP A 82 -23.05 27.19 9.24
N LYS A 83 -23.51 26.07 8.66
CA LYS A 83 -24.15 24.98 9.42
C LYS A 83 -23.19 24.27 10.36
N LEU A 84 -21.89 24.23 10.04
CA LEU A 84 -20.85 23.58 10.83
C LEU A 84 -19.94 24.57 11.57
N SER A 85 -20.33 25.84 11.65
CA SER A 85 -19.56 26.92 12.30
C SER A 85 -19.19 26.68 13.76
N GLN A 86 -19.91 25.78 14.45
CA GLN A 86 -19.66 25.38 15.84
C GLN A 86 -18.51 24.37 15.99
N VAL A 87 -18.02 23.81 14.89
CA VAL A 87 -16.92 22.85 14.86
C VAL A 87 -15.61 23.61 14.70
N SER A 88 -14.69 23.45 15.65
CA SER A 88 -13.32 23.94 15.50
C SER A 88 -12.52 22.95 14.66
N PHE A 89 -11.81 23.44 13.64
CA PHE A 89 -10.99 22.62 12.76
C PHE A 89 -9.54 23.10 12.81
N GLN A 90 -8.62 22.19 13.16
CA GLN A 90 -7.18 22.40 13.10
C GLN A 90 -6.63 21.29 12.19
N TRP A 91 -6.28 21.62 10.95
CA TRP A 91 -5.91 20.60 9.95
C TRP A 91 -4.67 19.85 10.40
N VAL A 92 -3.61 20.57 10.78
CA VAL A 92 -2.33 19.98 11.23
C VAL A 92 -2.57 18.95 12.33
N LYS A 93 -3.26 19.36 13.40
CA LYS A 93 -3.59 18.49 14.53
C LYS A 93 -4.42 17.27 14.11
N MET A 94 -5.41 17.46 13.24
CA MET A 94 -6.24 16.36 12.75
C MET A 94 -5.43 15.34 11.95
N PHE A 95 -4.57 15.79 11.04
CA PHE A 95 -3.75 14.93 10.18
C PHE A 95 -2.58 14.26 10.92
N GLU A 96 -2.10 14.85 12.03
CA GLU A 96 -1.06 14.27 12.88
C GLU A 96 -1.62 13.29 13.94
N GLU A 97 -2.73 13.62 14.58
CA GLU A 97 -3.24 12.84 15.73
C GLU A 97 -4.27 11.76 15.34
N THR A 98 -4.87 11.84 14.14
CA THR A 98 -5.88 10.87 13.70
C THR A 98 -5.24 9.78 12.84
N PRO A 99 -5.45 8.48 13.17
CA PRO A 99 -5.00 7.40 12.31
C PRO A 99 -5.56 7.53 10.90
N LEU A 100 -4.70 7.37 9.88
CA LEU A 100 -5.10 7.47 8.48
C LEU A 100 -6.28 6.53 8.15
N SER A 101 -6.34 5.35 8.75
CA SER A 101 -7.42 4.38 8.58
C SER A 101 -8.81 4.90 8.96
N THR A 102 -8.89 5.85 9.90
CA THR A 102 -10.14 6.53 10.29
C THR A 102 -10.37 7.79 9.46
N LEU A 103 -9.28 8.49 9.12
CA LEU A 103 -9.33 9.79 8.45
C LEU A 103 -9.88 9.68 7.02
N ILE A 104 -9.61 8.58 6.33
CA ILE A 104 -10.13 8.33 4.96
C ILE A 104 -11.66 8.32 4.86
N ASP A 105 -12.36 8.05 5.96
CA ASP A 105 -13.82 8.06 6.01
C ASP A 105 -14.37 9.41 6.47
N VAL A 106 -13.54 10.32 6.98
CA VAL A 106 -13.92 11.66 7.44
C VAL A 106 -13.69 12.69 6.32
N PRO A 107 -14.60 13.64 6.06
CA PRO A 107 -15.81 13.95 6.84
C PRO A 107 -17.06 13.20 6.37
N LEU A 108 -17.01 12.46 5.26
CA LEU A 108 -18.20 11.93 4.59
C LEU A 108 -19.01 10.95 5.44
N SER A 109 -18.35 10.11 6.25
CA SER A 109 -19.01 9.19 7.21
C SER A 109 -19.86 9.90 8.26
N GLN A 110 -19.62 11.20 8.49
CA GLN A 110 -20.31 11.99 9.51
C GLN A 110 -21.49 12.78 8.93
N ILE A 111 -21.68 12.74 7.60
CA ILE A 111 -22.73 13.45 6.88
C ILE A 111 -23.82 12.45 6.52
N SER A 112 -25.08 12.87 6.70
CA SER A 112 -26.24 12.06 6.31
C SER A 112 -26.22 11.76 4.81
N THR A 113 -26.53 10.52 4.43
CA THR A 113 -26.58 10.06 3.02
C THR A 113 -27.42 10.99 2.15
N LEU A 114 -28.57 11.46 2.64
CA LEU A 114 -29.46 12.34 1.88
C LEU A 114 -28.86 13.74 1.62
N VAL A 115 -28.10 14.26 2.58
CA VAL A 115 -27.38 15.54 2.42
C VAL A 115 -26.27 15.36 1.39
N TYR A 116 -25.53 14.25 1.48
CA TYR A 116 -24.47 13.91 0.55
C TYR A 116 -24.97 13.74 -0.89
N GLU A 117 -26.06 12.98 -1.11
CA GLU A 117 -26.66 12.79 -2.44
C GLU A 117 -27.12 14.12 -3.05
N THR A 118 -27.80 14.96 -2.27
CA THR A 118 -28.25 16.29 -2.72
C THR A 118 -27.07 17.18 -3.12
N SER A 119 -25.98 17.16 -2.35
CA SER A 119 -24.77 17.92 -2.68
C SER A 119 -24.09 17.40 -3.96
N ILE A 120 -24.07 16.09 -4.16
CA ILE A 120 -23.45 15.49 -5.36
C ILE A 120 -24.26 15.77 -6.62
N ASP A 121 -25.60 15.75 -6.55
CA ASP A 121 -26.45 16.11 -7.69
C ASP A 121 -26.18 17.53 -8.17
N PHE A 122 -25.80 18.43 -7.26
CA PHE A 122 -25.34 19.77 -7.60
C PHE A 122 -23.91 19.74 -8.19
N ILE A 123 -22.95 19.10 -7.52
CA ILE A 123 -21.55 19.01 -7.98
C ILE A 123 -21.46 18.40 -9.38
N ASN A 124 -22.27 17.40 -9.70
CA ASN A 124 -22.29 16.73 -10.99
C ASN A 124 -22.70 17.63 -12.16
N LYS A 125 -23.38 18.76 -11.88
CA LYS A 125 -23.75 19.76 -12.89
C LYS A 125 -22.65 20.78 -13.14
N LEU A 126 -21.62 20.84 -12.30
CA LEU A 126 -20.54 21.81 -12.40
C LEU A 126 -19.50 21.40 -13.47
N PRO A 127 -18.91 22.37 -14.20
CA PRO A 127 -17.85 22.10 -15.16
C PRO A 127 -16.58 21.52 -14.50
N LEU A 128 -16.07 20.41 -15.04
CA LEU A 128 -14.86 19.76 -14.54
C LEU A 128 -13.62 20.65 -14.68
N GLU A 129 -13.36 21.16 -15.90
CA GLU A 129 -12.11 21.86 -16.24
C GLU A 129 -11.99 23.25 -15.63
N THR A 130 -13.08 24.02 -15.62
CA THR A 130 -13.04 25.43 -15.17
C THR A 130 -13.36 25.57 -13.68
N THR A 131 -14.31 24.79 -13.15
CA THR A 131 -14.81 24.96 -11.78
C THR A 131 -14.18 23.95 -10.82
N LEU A 132 -14.37 22.65 -11.06
CA LEU A 132 -13.96 21.62 -10.09
C LEU A 132 -12.44 21.52 -9.97
N ARG A 133 -11.72 21.58 -11.09
CA ARG A 133 -10.25 21.60 -11.12
C ARG A 133 -9.67 22.79 -10.35
N ALA A 134 -10.20 23.99 -10.59
CA ALA A 134 -9.77 25.22 -9.92
C ALA A 134 -10.03 25.13 -8.41
N PHE A 135 -11.20 24.61 -8.04
CA PHE A 135 -11.59 24.41 -6.65
C PHE A 135 -10.71 23.41 -5.92
N VAL A 136 -10.42 22.24 -6.51
CA VAL A 136 -9.55 21.24 -5.89
C VAL A 136 -8.18 21.85 -5.61
N LEU A 137 -7.57 22.53 -6.59
CA LEU A 137 -6.28 23.17 -6.39
C LEU A 137 -6.32 24.27 -5.31
N TRP A 138 -7.33 25.13 -5.32
CA TRP A 138 -7.50 26.19 -4.33
C TRP A 138 -7.72 25.64 -2.91
N ALA A 139 -8.57 24.61 -2.76
CA ALA A 139 -8.85 23.99 -1.48
C ALA A 139 -7.62 23.23 -0.94
N SER A 140 -6.86 22.56 -1.81
CA SER A 140 -5.58 21.94 -1.47
C SER A 140 -4.55 22.97 -1.01
N ASP A 141 -4.41 24.09 -1.73
CA ASP A 141 -3.51 25.18 -1.35
C ASP A 141 -3.93 25.76 0.02
N LEU A 142 -5.23 25.96 0.24
CA LEU A 142 -5.79 26.47 1.50
C LEU A 142 -5.45 25.55 2.70
N ILE A 143 -5.67 24.22 2.56
CA ILE A 143 -5.38 23.26 3.64
C ILE A 143 -3.91 23.36 4.06
N LEU A 144 -3.00 23.43 3.09
CA LEU A 144 -1.56 23.47 3.36
C LEU A 144 -1.05 24.79 3.94
N THR A 145 -1.84 25.88 3.91
CA THR A 145 -1.44 27.15 4.55
C THR A 145 -1.32 27.08 6.07
N GLU A 146 -1.84 26.02 6.72
CA GLU A 146 -1.64 25.79 8.15
C GLU A 146 -0.30 25.13 8.50
N TRP A 147 0.42 24.58 7.52
CA TRP A 147 1.72 23.95 7.77
C TRP A 147 2.84 24.99 7.92
N PRO A 148 3.84 24.75 8.79
CA PRO A 148 4.95 25.67 9.00
C PRO A 148 5.71 25.94 7.68
N GLY A 149 5.95 27.22 7.36
CA GLY A 149 6.73 27.64 6.19
C GLY A 149 5.93 27.90 4.90
N VAL A 150 4.60 27.77 4.91
CA VAL A 150 3.72 28.14 3.80
C VAL A 150 3.16 29.56 4.02
N VAL A 151 3.15 30.40 2.97
CA VAL A 151 2.61 31.77 3.04
C VAL A 151 1.09 31.72 3.28
N LYS A 152 0.62 32.39 4.33
CA LYS A 152 -0.81 32.47 4.67
C LYS A 152 -1.56 33.31 3.64
N VAL A 153 -2.65 32.79 3.08
CA VAL A 153 -3.60 33.56 2.25
C VAL A 153 -4.68 34.10 3.19
N GLU A 154 -4.79 35.41 3.37
CA GLU A 154 -5.64 36.03 4.41
C GLU A 154 -7.15 36.01 4.13
N GLN A 155 -7.60 35.66 2.93
CA GLN A 155 -8.97 36.00 2.50
C GLN A 155 -10.08 35.05 3.01
N LEU A 156 -9.79 33.80 3.43
CA LEU A 156 -10.82 32.84 3.88
C LEU A 156 -10.44 32.05 5.17
N ASN A 157 -9.60 32.61 6.05
CA ASN A 157 -9.05 31.88 7.22
C ASN A 157 -10.02 31.66 8.41
N SER A 158 -11.32 31.90 8.24
CA SER A 158 -12.29 31.64 9.31
C SER A 158 -12.56 30.14 9.48
N ASN A 159 -12.73 29.65 10.71
CA ASN A 159 -13.06 28.24 10.96
C ASN A 159 -14.32 27.76 10.21
N LYS A 160 -15.27 28.67 9.95
CA LYS A 160 -16.45 28.40 9.12
C LYS A 160 -16.05 27.93 7.72
N SER A 161 -15.21 28.71 7.05
CA SER A 161 -14.72 28.40 5.71
C SER A 161 -13.88 27.12 5.68
N LYS A 162 -13.08 26.85 6.72
CA LYS A 162 -12.23 25.65 6.78
C LYS A 162 -13.02 24.35 6.77
N VAL A 163 -14.04 24.25 7.61
CA VAL A 163 -14.89 23.04 7.69
C VAL A 163 -15.70 22.87 6.42
N GLY A 164 -16.28 23.96 5.91
CA GLY A 164 -17.02 23.95 4.65
C GLY A 164 -16.16 23.50 3.46
N THR A 165 -14.92 24.00 3.39
CA THR A 165 -13.96 23.65 2.33
C THR A 165 -13.56 22.18 2.42
N PHE A 166 -13.28 21.68 3.62
CA PHE A 166 -12.91 20.28 3.82
C PHE A 166 -14.01 19.30 3.41
N VAL A 167 -15.26 19.61 3.77
CA VAL A 167 -16.44 18.82 3.38
C VAL A 167 -16.67 18.85 1.88
N ALA A 168 -16.68 20.05 1.28
CA ALA A 168 -16.90 20.21 -0.16
C ALA A 168 -15.78 19.55 -0.97
N LEU A 169 -14.52 19.67 -0.54
CA LEU A 169 -13.39 18.99 -1.19
C LEU A 169 -13.56 17.48 -1.16
N ALA A 170 -13.92 16.88 -0.01
CA ALA A 170 -14.14 15.44 0.07
C ALA A 170 -15.27 14.96 -0.87
N MET A 171 -16.37 15.71 -0.96
CA MET A 171 -17.49 15.40 -1.85
C MET A 171 -17.09 15.50 -3.33
N VAL A 172 -16.32 16.53 -3.72
CA VAL A 172 -15.83 16.70 -5.10
C VAL A 172 -14.87 15.57 -5.47
N LEU A 173 -13.91 15.24 -4.60
CA LEU A 173 -12.96 14.15 -4.84
C LEU A 173 -13.64 12.79 -4.99
N ARG A 174 -14.69 12.53 -4.19
CA ARG A 174 -15.45 11.27 -4.23
C ARG A 174 -16.38 11.14 -5.42
N SER A 175 -17.01 12.23 -5.84
CA SER A 175 -17.96 12.23 -6.96
C SER A 175 -17.29 12.42 -8.33
N LYS A 176 -16.16 13.13 -8.38
CA LYS A 176 -15.45 13.51 -9.60
C LYS A 176 -13.93 13.33 -9.40
N PRO A 177 -13.44 12.09 -9.32
CA PRO A 177 -12.01 11.81 -9.09
C PRO A 177 -11.10 12.38 -10.20
N ASP A 178 -11.64 12.59 -11.41
CA ASP A 178 -10.93 13.24 -12.51
C ASP A 178 -10.50 14.70 -12.19
N ALA A 179 -11.17 15.36 -11.24
CA ALA A 179 -10.75 16.68 -10.80
C ALA A 179 -9.39 16.63 -10.10
N LEU A 180 -9.07 15.55 -9.38
CA LEU A 180 -7.75 15.38 -8.75
C LEU A 180 -6.68 15.00 -9.78
N THR A 181 -7.00 14.12 -10.75
CA THR A 181 -6.03 13.71 -11.78
C THR A 181 -5.52 14.91 -12.59
N THR A 182 -6.39 15.87 -12.92
CA THR A 182 -6.02 17.10 -13.66
C THR A 182 -5.15 18.07 -12.84
N VAL A 183 -5.16 17.94 -11.52
CA VAL A 183 -4.40 18.79 -10.58
C VAL A 183 -3.10 18.09 -10.14
N LEU A 184 -3.03 16.76 -10.20
CA LEU A 184 -1.89 15.96 -9.73
C LEU A 184 -0.52 16.42 -10.25
N PRO A 185 -0.33 16.76 -11.55
CA PRO A 185 0.95 17.27 -12.04
C PRO A 185 1.38 18.55 -11.30
N LYS A 186 0.43 19.44 -10.99
CA LYS A 186 0.70 20.69 -10.25
C LYS A 186 1.07 20.40 -8.80
N LEU A 187 0.44 19.42 -8.16
CA LEU A 187 0.80 19.00 -6.80
C LEU A 187 2.22 18.42 -6.77
N ARG A 188 2.62 17.69 -7.81
CA ARG A 188 3.96 17.10 -7.94
C ARG A 188 5.06 18.15 -8.09
N GLU A 189 4.82 19.16 -8.92
CA GLU A 189 5.82 20.17 -9.26
C GLU A 189 6.00 21.26 -8.18
N ARG A 190 4.93 21.56 -7.42
CA ARG A 190 4.95 22.66 -6.45
C ARG A 190 5.69 22.29 -5.17
N PRO A 191 6.71 23.06 -4.74
CA PRO A 191 7.43 22.84 -3.48
C PRO A 191 6.51 22.85 -2.25
N THR A 192 5.40 23.58 -2.31
CA THR A 192 4.40 23.65 -1.23
C THR A 192 3.87 22.28 -0.83
N TYR A 193 3.84 21.30 -1.74
CA TYR A 193 3.33 19.94 -1.51
C TYR A 193 4.44 18.92 -1.20
N GLN A 194 5.70 19.35 -1.21
CA GLN A 194 6.86 18.50 -0.91
C GLN A 194 7.18 18.57 0.59
N GLY A 195 7.39 17.42 1.21
CA GLY A 195 7.65 17.28 2.65
C GLY A 195 6.88 16.10 3.27
N GLU A 196 7.50 15.42 4.24
CA GLU A 196 6.92 14.25 4.93
C GLU A 196 5.62 14.60 5.69
N ASP A 197 5.59 15.81 6.26
CA ASP A 197 4.49 16.42 7.01
C ASP A 197 3.20 16.58 6.18
N LYS A 198 3.32 16.61 4.85
CA LYS A 198 2.20 16.86 3.91
C LYS A 198 1.66 15.59 3.27
N VAL A 199 2.40 14.49 3.40
CA VAL A 199 2.01 13.17 2.90
C VAL A 199 0.62 12.73 3.39
N PRO A 200 0.24 12.93 4.68
CA PRO A 200 -1.09 12.57 5.16
C PRO A 200 -2.25 13.25 4.42
N VAL A 201 -2.09 14.53 4.06
CA VAL A 201 -3.10 15.31 3.32
C VAL A 201 -3.27 14.76 1.90
N ILE A 202 -2.16 14.43 1.24
CA ILE A 202 -2.17 13.84 -0.10
C ILE A 202 -2.82 12.46 -0.06
N ILE A 203 -2.43 11.60 0.89
CA ILE A 203 -3.03 10.26 1.07
C ILE A 203 -4.53 10.37 1.31
N TRP A 204 -4.98 11.32 2.13
CA TRP A 204 -6.39 11.52 2.39
C TRP A 204 -7.17 11.93 1.13
N MET A 205 -6.68 12.91 0.35
CA MET A 205 -7.34 13.33 -0.90
C MET A 205 -7.49 12.16 -1.89
N MET A 206 -6.49 11.29 -1.94
CA MET A 206 -6.48 10.10 -2.78
C MET A 206 -7.49 9.06 -2.32
N ALA A 207 -7.57 8.82 -1.01
CA ALA A 207 -8.55 7.92 -0.43
C ALA A 207 -9.99 8.39 -0.67
N GLN A 208 -10.21 9.71 -0.73
CA GLN A 208 -11.50 10.26 -1.11
C GLN A 208 -11.91 9.90 -2.55
N CYS A 209 -11.01 9.46 -3.43
CA CYS A 209 -11.33 9.23 -4.83
C CYS A 209 -11.92 7.84 -5.15
N TYR A 210 -12.17 6.96 -4.18
CA TYR A 210 -12.41 5.52 -4.39
C TYR A 210 -13.42 5.18 -5.52
N SER A 211 -12.87 4.81 -6.69
CA SER A 211 -13.53 4.34 -7.92
C SER A 211 -12.49 3.57 -8.75
N PRO A 212 -12.84 2.90 -9.87
CA PRO A 212 -11.85 2.33 -10.80
C PRO A 212 -10.81 3.34 -11.30
N GLN A 213 -11.14 4.65 -11.35
CA GLN A 213 -10.16 5.72 -11.63
C GLN A 213 -9.18 5.96 -10.46
N ALA A 214 -9.60 5.71 -9.21
CA ALA A 214 -8.70 5.80 -8.05
C ALA A 214 -7.58 4.77 -8.09
N MET A 215 -7.83 3.58 -8.65
CA MET A 215 -6.76 2.58 -8.84
C MET A 215 -5.66 3.11 -9.76
N ASP A 216 -6.04 3.81 -10.83
CA ASP A 216 -5.08 4.45 -11.73
C ASP A 216 -4.27 5.54 -11.01
N LEU A 217 -4.95 6.35 -10.19
CA LEU A 217 -4.33 7.42 -9.43
C LEU A 217 -3.39 6.88 -8.32
N ILE A 218 -3.82 5.85 -7.58
CA ILE A 218 -3.00 5.15 -6.58
C ILE A 218 -1.74 4.58 -7.24
N LEU A 219 -1.88 3.93 -8.40
CA LEU A 219 -0.75 3.41 -9.16
C LEU A 219 0.20 4.54 -9.59
N GLN A 220 -0.32 5.70 -10.04
CA GLN A 220 0.52 6.84 -10.44
C GLN A 220 1.36 7.35 -9.27
N PHE A 221 0.78 7.37 -8.06
CA PHE A 221 1.50 7.80 -6.87
C PHE A 221 2.54 6.78 -6.41
N VAL A 222 2.21 5.48 -6.42
CA VAL A 222 3.20 4.44 -6.10
C VAL A 222 4.34 4.48 -7.11
N GLU A 223 4.05 4.57 -8.40
CA GLU A 223 5.07 4.74 -9.44
C GLU A 223 5.92 6.00 -9.21
N MET A 224 5.32 7.10 -8.78
CA MET A 224 6.04 8.33 -8.44
C MET A 224 7.00 8.13 -7.25
N ILE A 225 6.55 7.48 -6.18
CA ILE A 225 7.43 7.13 -5.05
C ILE A 225 8.56 6.24 -5.53
N LEU A 226 8.23 5.19 -6.28
CA LEU A 226 9.21 4.20 -6.73
C LEU A 226 10.15 4.73 -7.82
N SER A 227 9.82 5.84 -8.48
CA SER A 227 10.71 6.54 -9.42
C SER A 227 11.88 7.23 -8.72
N ASN A 228 11.80 7.46 -7.40
CA ASN A 228 12.94 7.96 -6.64
C ASN A 228 13.97 6.83 -6.46
N PRO A 229 15.24 7.00 -6.87
CA PRO A 229 16.27 5.97 -6.76
C PRO A 229 16.53 5.51 -5.31
N GLU A 230 16.28 6.36 -4.32
CA GLU A 230 16.44 6.05 -2.89
C GLU A 230 15.22 5.34 -2.29
N ALA A 231 14.07 5.34 -2.97
CA ALA A 231 12.84 4.76 -2.44
C ALA A 231 13.00 3.27 -2.12
N ARG A 232 13.73 2.52 -2.95
CA ARG A 232 13.99 1.11 -2.69
C ARG A 232 14.73 0.91 -1.37
N THR A 233 15.81 1.66 -1.13
CA THR A 233 16.58 1.54 0.12
C THR A 233 15.77 1.94 1.33
N ILE A 234 15.01 3.04 1.24
CA ILE A 234 14.18 3.52 2.35
C ILE A 234 13.08 2.51 2.66
N LEU A 235 12.31 2.07 1.66
CA LEU A 235 11.17 1.18 1.86
C LEU A 235 11.59 -0.22 2.35
N VAL A 236 12.75 -0.72 1.92
CA VAL A 236 13.24 -2.03 2.36
C VAL A 236 13.85 -1.96 3.77
N ASN A 237 14.59 -0.89 4.09
CA ASN A 237 15.18 -0.71 5.43
C ASN A 237 14.11 -0.42 6.49
N GLU A 238 13.12 0.40 6.15
CA GLU A 238 11.99 0.78 7.02
C GLU A 238 10.76 -0.11 6.78
N ALA A 239 10.93 -1.29 6.18
CA ALA A 239 9.82 -2.20 5.87
C ALA A 239 9.05 -2.67 7.11
N VAL A 240 9.71 -2.64 8.28
CA VAL A 240 9.15 -3.00 9.58
C VAL A 240 9.57 -1.93 10.60
N ARG A 241 8.60 -1.18 11.13
CA ARG A 241 8.81 -0.20 12.21
C ARG A 241 7.99 -0.59 13.42
N GLU A 242 8.62 -0.64 14.59
CA GLU A 242 7.96 -0.96 15.87
C GLU A 242 7.19 -2.31 15.87
N GLY A 243 7.59 -3.25 15.02
CA GLY A 243 6.93 -4.55 14.86
C GLY A 243 5.77 -4.56 13.87
N GLU A 244 5.38 -3.40 13.33
CA GLU A 244 4.40 -3.27 12.26
C GLU A 244 5.07 -3.22 10.89
N ARG A 245 4.49 -3.96 9.93
CA ARG A 245 5.00 -4.03 8.56
C ARG A 245 4.31 -2.99 7.69
N LEU A 246 5.10 -2.30 6.86
CA LEU A 246 4.58 -1.30 5.92
C LEU A 246 3.51 -1.86 4.97
N ILE A 247 3.64 -3.12 4.58
CA ILE A 247 2.64 -3.86 3.80
C ILE A 247 2.12 -5.03 4.64
N PRO A 248 0.95 -4.91 5.29
CA PRO A 248 0.34 -6.01 6.03
C PRO A 248 0.03 -7.23 5.14
N PRO A 249 -0.07 -8.45 5.71
CA PRO A 249 -0.37 -9.67 4.94
C PRO A 249 -1.65 -9.61 4.10
N SER A 250 -2.70 -8.97 4.61
CA SER A 250 -3.96 -8.75 3.88
C SER A 250 -3.75 -7.89 2.64
N SER A 251 -3.05 -6.77 2.76
CA SER A 251 -2.70 -5.90 1.64
C SER A 251 -1.79 -6.58 0.63
N PHE A 252 -0.85 -7.42 1.10
CA PHE A 252 0.02 -8.20 0.22
C PHE A 252 -0.76 -9.25 -0.59
N MET A 253 -1.75 -9.90 0.03
CA MET A 253 -2.66 -10.83 -0.65
C MET A 253 -3.44 -10.12 -1.77
N ILE A 254 -3.99 -8.93 -1.49
CA ILE A 254 -4.71 -8.11 -2.47
C ILE A 254 -3.78 -7.68 -3.62
N LEU A 255 -2.57 -7.19 -3.31
CA LEU A 255 -1.56 -6.85 -4.30
C LEU A 255 -1.27 -8.03 -5.23
N LEU A 256 -1.12 -9.23 -4.68
CA LEU A 256 -0.84 -10.43 -5.45
C LEU A 256 -1.98 -10.78 -6.42
N GLN A 257 -3.23 -10.68 -5.96
CA GLN A 257 -4.41 -10.93 -6.81
C GLN A 257 -4.57 -9.89 -7.94
N HIS A 258 -4.28 -8.61 -7.68
CA HIS A 258 -4.30 -7.57 -8.70
C HIS A 258 -3.15 -7.65 -9.70
N THR A 259 -1.99 -8.16 -9.26
CA THR A 259 -0.82 -8.34 -10.13
C THR A 259 -1.01 -9.54 -11.06
N PHE A 260 -1.60 -10.64 -10.56
CA PHE A 260 -1.76 -11.88 -11.31
C PHE A 260 -3.23 -12.31 -11.44
N PRO A 261 -4.11 -11.49 -12.05
CA PRO A 261 -5.48 -11.90 -12.30
C PRO A 261 -5.56 -13.02 -13.36
N ALA A 262 -6.73 -13.62 -13.52
CA ALA A 262 -6.99 -14.55 -14.62
C ALA A 262 -6.71 -13.86 -15.97
N SER A 263 -6.26 -14.61 -16.97
CA SER A 263 -5.87 -14.03 -18.27
C SER A 263 -7.00 -13.24 -18.94
N SER A 264 -8.25 -13.66 -18.75
CA SER A 264 -9.46 -12.97 -19.22
C SER A 264 -9.76 -11.65 -18.51
N SER A 265 -9.18 -11.42 -17.34
CA SER A 265 -9.44 -10.26 -16.46
C SER A 265 -8.29 -9.25 -16.46
N ARG A 266 -7.30 -9.43 -17.33
CA ARG A 266 -6.16 -8.52 -17.44
C ARG A 266 -6.60 -7.20 -18.09
N VAL A 267 -6.21 -6.10 -17.47
CA VAL A 267 -6.49 -4.72 -17.92
C VAL A 267 -5.17 -3.93 -17.96
N GLU A 268 -5.17 -2.69 -18.46
CA GLU A 268 -3.95 -1.88 -18.52
C GLU A 268 -3.31 -1.66 -17.14
N ALA A 269 -4.12 -1.49 -16.10
CA ALA A 269 -3.65 -1.41 -14.72
C ALA A 269 -2.87 -2.65 -14.26
N THR A 270 -3.12 -3.84 -14.85
CA THR A 270 -2.37 -5.06 -14.51
C THR A 270 -0.89 -4.91 -14.85
N LYS A 271 -0.53 -4.29 -15.99
CA LYS A 271 0.87 -4.06 -16.36
C LYS A 271 1.57 -3.13 -15.38
N ARG A 272 0.84 -2.13 -14.87
CA ARG A 272 1.33 -1.18 -13.87
C ARG A 272 1.61 -1.88 -12.54
N PHE A 273 0.68 -2.74 -12.09
CA PHE A 273 0.92 -3.61 -10.94
C PHE A 273 2.13 -4.52 -11.12
N GLU A 274 2.30 -5.14 -12.27
CA GLU A 274 3.46 -5.99 -12.58
C GLU A 274 4.78 -5.23 -12.51
N ALA A 275 4.80 -3.95 -12.89
CA ALA A 275 5.99 -3.10 -12.83
C ALA A 275 6.42 -2.78 -11.38
N ILE A 276 5.47 -2.46 -10.50
CA ILE A 276 5.75 -2.09 -9.10
C ILE A 276 5.87 -3.30 -8.16
N TYR A 277 5.29 -4.45 -8.54
CA TYR A 277 5.19 -5.64 -7.72
C TYR A 277 6.52 -6.17 -7.16
N PRO A 278 7.62 -6.27 -7.94
CA PRO A 278 8.87 -6.85 -7.43
C PRO A 278 9.40 -6.14 -6.18
N LEU A 279 9.32 -4.81 -6.15
CA LEU A 279 9.75 -4.00 -5.01
C LEU A 279 8.78 -4.12 -3.84
N LEU A 280 7.47 -4.02 -4.08
CA LEU A 280 6.47 -4.18 -3.02
C LEU A 280 6.49 -5.59 -2.40
N LYS A 281 6.78 -6.62 -3.19
CA LYS A 281 7.02 -7.99 -2.71
C LYS A 281 8.24 -8.05 -1.79
N GLU A 282 9.33 -7.36 -2.14
CA GLU A 282 10.54 -7.31 -1.32
C GLU A 282 10.23 -6.68 0.05
N VAL A 283 9.53 -5.55 0.07
CA VAL A 283 9.07 -4.86 1.29
C VAL A 283 8.13 -5.76 2.11
N ALA A 284 7.17 -6.42 1.47
CA ALA A 284 6.22 -7.32 2.13
C ALA A 284 6.89 -8.57 2.73
N LEU A 285 8.03 -9.01 2.19
CA LEU A 285 8.79 -10.18 2.63
C LEU A 285 10.07 -9.83 3.39
N ALA A 286 10.27 -8.56 3.75
CA ALA A 286 11.43 -8.10 4.51
C ALA A 286 11.53 -8.84 5.86
N PRO A 287 12.76 -9.16 6.33
CA PRO A 287 12.96 -9.89 7.58
C PRO A 287 12.44 -9.09 8.78
N GLU A 288 11.77 -9.77 9.72
CA GLU A 288 11.37 -9.17 10.99
C GLU A 288 12.46 -9.40 12.04
N SER A 289 12.75 -8.37 12.83
CA SER A 289 13.70 -8.43 13.95
C SER A 289 13.19 -9.28 15.13
N ALA A 290 11.86 -9.46 15.23
CA ALA A 290 11.22 -10.23 16.30
C ALA A 290 11.09 -11.72 15.93
N ARG A 291 11.85 -12.58 16.64
CA ARG A 291 11.73 -14.04 16.58
C ARG A 291 10.35 -14.46 17.11
N GLY A 292 9.50 -15.04 16.23
CA GLY A 292 8.20 -15.61 16.61
C GLY A 292 6.96 -14.93 16.00
N SER A 293 7.14 -13.95 15.11
CA SER A 293 6.01 -13.28 14.46
C SER A 293 5.11 -14.22 13.63
N ASN A 294 3.79 -14.05 13.81
CA ASN A 294 2.75 -14.78 13.11
C ASN A 294 2.61 -14.35 11.63
N THR A 295 3.24 -13.25 11.23
CA THR A 295 3.13 -12.65 9.89
C THR A 295 3.51 -13.62 8.78
N MET A 296 4.69 -14.25 8.89
CA MET A 296 5.13 -15.24 7.88
C MET A 296 4.21 -16.46 7.79
N LYS A 297 3.57 -16.86 8.91
CA LYS A 297 2.56 -17.93 8.92
C LYS A 297 1.27 -17.51 8.21
N GLN A 298 0.85 -16.26 8.38
CA GLN A 298 -0.30 -15.71 7.64
C GLN A 298 0.00 -15.65 6.14
N ILE A 299 1.20 -15.19 5.76
CA ILE A 299 1.64 -15.15 4.36
C ILE A 299 1.70 -16.56 3.77
N LEU A 300 2.23 -17.54 4.51
CA LEU A 300 2.22 -18.93 4.10
C LEU A 300 0.79 -19.46 3.89
N THR A 301 -0.12 -19.16 4.83
CA THR A 301 -1.51 -19.61 4.77
C THR A 301 -2.20 -19.15 3.48
N PHE A 302 -2.18 -17.84 3.19
CA PHE A 302 -2.88 -17.36 2.01
C PHE A 302 -2.16 -17.77 0.72
N SER A 303 -0.83 -17.84 0.70
CA SER A 303 -0.10 -18.26 -0.51
C SER A 303 -0.37 -19.71 -0.89
N LEU A 304 -0.48 -20.63 0.08
CA LEU A 304 -0.89 -22.00 -0.19
C LEU A 304 -2.33 -22.08 -0.70
N ARG A 305 -3.24 -21.26 -0.15
CA ARG A 305 -4.63 -21.18 -0.63
C ARG A 305 -4.71 -20.68 -2.07
N LEU A 306 -4.08 -19.53 -2.37
CA LEU A 306 -4.07 -18.94 -3.71
C LEU A 306 -3.44 -19.88 -4.76
N ALA A 307 -2.47 -20.70 -4.36
CA ALA A 307 -1.89 -21.70 -5.24
C ALA A 307 -2.87 -22.81 -5.68
N GLY A 308 -3.94 -23.04 -4.90
CA GLY A 308 -4.99 -24.00 -5.23
C GLY A 308 -6.17 -23.41 -6.02
N GLU A 309 -6.20 -22.09 -6.29
CA GLU A 309 -7.37 -21.42 -6.90
C GLU A 309 -7.46 -21.56 -8.43
N GLY A 310 -6.62 -22.39 -9.06
CA GLY A 310 -6.74 -22.76 -10.48
C GLY A 310 -6.18 -21.75 -11.49
N ASN A 311 -5.73 -20.56 -11.06
CA ASN A 311 -4.97 -19.64 -11.92
C ASN A 311 -3.49 -20.05 -11.95
N PRO A 312 -2.96 -20.56 -13.08
CA PRO A 312 -1.60 -21.13 -13.12
C PRO A 312 -0.49 -20.07 -12.94
N VAL A 313 -0.73 -18.82 -13.35
CA VAL A 313 0.25 -17.73 -13.20
C VAL A 313 0.35 -17.31 -11.74
N LEU A 314 -0.81 -17.05 -11.12
CA LEU A 314 -0.90 -16.74 -9.69
C LEU A 314 -0.36 -17.90 -8.84
N ALA A 315 -0.70 -19.13 -9.18
CA ALA A 315 -0.24 -20.30 -8.44
C ALA A 315 1.28 -20.45 -8.47
N LYS A 316 1.92 -20.23 -9.62
CA LYS A 316 3.39 -20.26 -9.73
C LYS A 316 4.05 -19.24 -8.79
N GLU A 317 3.51 -18.03 -8.73
CA GLU A 317 4.04 -16.96 -7.86
C GLU A 317 3.75 -17.24 -6.38
N ALA A 318 2.53 -17.68 -6.06
CA ALA A 318 2.12 -18.02 -4.71
C ALA A 318 2.99 -19.16 -4.13
N ILE A 319 3.31 -20.19 -4.93
CA ILE A 319 4.25 -21.25 -4.52
C ILE A 319 5.67 -20.71 -4.29
N ALA A 320 6.11 -19.70 -5.05
CA ALA A 320 7.40 -19.06 -4.81
C ALA A 320 7.42 -18.25 -3.52
N ILE A 321 6.32 -17.58 -3.17
CA ILE A 321 6.15 -16.92 -1.88
C ILE A 321 6.15 -17.93 -0.74
N SER A 322 5.40 -19.04 -0.86
CA SER A 322 5.40 -20.11 0.15
C SER A 322 6.80 -20.69 0.38
N ALA A 323 7.57 -20.91 -0.69
CA ALA A 323 8.97 -21.34 -0.61
C ALA A 323 9.84 -20.31 0.13
N CYS A 324 9.62 -19.01 -0.12
CA CYS A 324 10.30 -17.95 0.60
C CYS A 324 9.95 -17.94 2.11
N CYS A 325 8.69 -18.16 2.48
CA CYS A 325 8.27 -18.21 3.88
C CYS A 325 8.94 -19.35 4.65
N VAL A 326 8.89 -20.57 4.10
CA VAL A 326 9.47 -21.75 4.76
C VAL A 326 11.00 -21.71 4.82
N THR A 327 11.67 -21.00 3.90
CA THR A 327 13.13 -20.86 3.92
C THR A 327 13.63 -19.73 4.81
N LYS A 328 12.79 -18.72 5.11
CA LYS A 328 13.15 -17.59 5.98
C LYS A 328 12.76 -17.78 7.44
N ASN A 329 11.77 -18.62 7.75
CA ASN A 329 11.27 -18.78 9.11
C ASN A 329 10.96 -20.25 9.43
N VAL A 330 11.68 -20.81 10.42
CA VAL A 330 11.54 -22.20 10.85
C VAL A 330 10.13 -22.55 11.36
N ASP A 331 9.42 -21.60 11.95
CA ASP A 331 8.06 -21.82 12.45
C ASP A 331 7.05 -22.05 11.33
N CYS A 332 7.37 -21.64 10.10
CA CYS A 332 6.57 -21.95 8.93
C CYS A 332 6.54 -23.45 8.63
N PHE A 333 7.55 -24.24 9.02
CA PHE A 333 7.50 -25.70 8.86
C PHE A 333 6.44 -26.36 9.73
N LYS A 334 6.32 -25.91 10.97
CA LYS A 334 5.29 -26.40 11.89
C LYS A 334 3.90 -25.99 11.42
N HIS A 335 3.76 -24.74 10.95
CA HIS A 335 2.51 -24.23 10.42
C HIS A 335 2.10 -24.95 9.12
N TRP A 336 3.04 -25.21 8.22
CA TRP A 336 2.79 -25.97 7.00
C TRP A 336 2.26 -27.38 7.32
N ASP A 337 2.76 -28.02 8.38
CA ASP A 337 2.27 -29.34 8.81
C ASP A 337 0.79 -29.37 9.18
N ILE A 338 0.28 -28.28 9.73
CA ILE A 338 -1.16 -28.11 10.01
C ILE A 338 -1.93 -27.98 8.69
N LEU A 339 -1.44 -27.13 7.77
CA LEU A 339 -2.11 -26.81 6.50
C LEU A 339 -1.98 -27.89 5.41
N TYR A 340 -1.11 -28.88 5.61
CA TYR A 340 -0.64 -29.80 4.57
C TYR A 340 -1.76 -30.58 3.87
N LYS A 341 -2.67 -31.17 4.63
CA LYS A 341 -3.77 -31.99 4.07
C LYS A 341 -4.81 -31.12 3.35
N GLU A 342 -5.13 -29.95 3.90
CA GLU A 342 -6.10 -29.01 3.33
C GLU A 342 -5.61 -28.41 2.01
N ASN A 343 -4.29 -28.25 1.85
CA ASN A 343 -3.66 -27.64 0.70
C ASN A 343 -2.70 -28.62 0.01
N ILE A 344 -3.13 -29.88 -0.17
CA ILE A 344 -2.25 -30.95 -0.66
C ILE A 344 -1.71 -30.67 -2.07
N GLU A 345 -2.52 -30.13 -2.97
CA GLU A 345 -2.10 -29.79 -4.34
C GLU A 345 -1.00 -28.71 -4.34
N ALA A 346 -1.23 -27.62 -3.61
CA ALA A 346 -0.23 -26.57 -3.40
C ALA A 346 1.03 -27.12 -2.69
N SER A 347 0.86 -28.01 -1.71
CA SER A 347 1.97 -28.62 -0.98
C SER A 347 2.82 -29.53 -1.87
N VAL A 348 2.22 -30.27 -2.80
CA VAL A 348 2.94 -31.05 -3.83
C VAL A 348 3.77 -30.11 -4.71
N ALA A 349 3.17 -29.02 -5.19
CA ALA A 349 3.87 -28.03 -6.02
C ALA A 349 5.04 -27.37 -5.27
N LEU A 350 4.84 -27.02 -3.99
CA LEU A 350 5.87 -26.47 -3.12
C LEU A 350 7.01 -27.47 -2.88
N LEU A 351 6.70 -28.73 -2.56
CA LEU A 351 7.71 -29.78 -2.39
C LEU A 351 8.53 -29.99 -3.67
N LYS A 352 7.88 -30.01 -4.84
CA LYS A 352 8.57 -30.10 -6.13
C LYS A 352 9.48 -28.90 -6.36
N LYS A 353 9.04 -27.68 -6.04
CA LYS A 353 9.85 -26.47 -6.18
C LYS A 353 11.09 -26.53 -5.28
N LEU A 354 10.94 -26.94 -4.01
CA LEU A 354 12.07 -27.14 -3.10
C LEU A 354 13.05 -28.22 -3.61
N VAL A 355 12.55 -29.26 -4.29
CA VAL A 355 13.40 -30.25 -4.95
C VAL A 355 14.10 -29.67 -6.19
N HIS A 356 13.43 -28.89 -7.03
CA HIS A 356 14.06 -28.34 -8.23
C HIS A 356 15.11 -27.28 -7.89
N GLU A 357 14.80 -26.37 -6.98
CA GLU A 357 15.64 -25.22 -6.59
C GLU A 357 16.46 -25.50 -5.34
N TRP A 358 16.81 -26.76 -5.10
CA TRP A 358 17.45 -27.19 -3.86
C TRP A 358 18.76 -26.45 -3.58
N LYS A 359 19.56 -26.14 -4.60
CA LYS A 359 20.82 -25.41 -4.42
C LYS A 359 20.61 -24.01 -3.83
N ASP A 360 19.53 -23.33 -4.22
CA ASP A 360 19.22 -21.97 -3.79
C ASP A 360 18.62 -21.95 -2.38
N HIS A 361 17.82 -22.97 -2.05
CA HIS A 361 17.15 -23.10 -0.76
C HIS A 361 18.03 -23.77 0.30
N SER A 362 18.91 -24.70 -0.08
CA SER A 362 19.70 -25.49 0.87
C SER A 362 20.59 -24.61 1.73
N LEU A 363 21.20 -23.57 1.15
CA LEU A 363 22.06 -22.64 1.88
C LEU A 363 21.30 -21.86 2.96
N LYS A 364 20.03 -21.52 2.69
CA LYS A 364 19.16 -20.80 3.63
C LYS A 364 18.64 -21.72 4.73
N LEU A 365 18.27 -22.95 4.35
CA LEU A 365 17.75 -23.99 5.24
C LEU A 365 18.83 -24.61 6.14
N SER A 366 20.08 -24.63 5.68
CA SER A 366 21.24 -25.14 6.43
C SER A 366 21.94 -24.07 7.27
N SER A 367 21.37 -22.87 7.37
CA SER A 367 21.96 -21.77 8.14
C SER A 367 22.05 -22.09 9.63
N SER A 368 21.12 -22.91 10.15
CA SER A 368 21.16 -23.45 11.52
C SER A 368 20.92 -24.97 11.54
N PRO A 369 21.69 -25.74 12.35
CA PRO A 369 21.41 -27.15 12.60
C PRO A 369 20.01 -27.41 13.18
N SER A 370 19.47 -26.50 13.99
CA SER A 370 18.11 -26.61 14.55
C SER A 370 17.05 -26.56 13.46
N ASP A 371 17.24 -25.69 12.47
CA ASP A 371 16.26 -25.43 11.42
C ASP A 371 16.27 -26.57 10.41
N THR A 372 17.46 -27.13 10.15
CA THR A 372 17.61 -28.36 9.38
C THR A 372 16.89 -29.53 10.05
N LEU A 373 16.97 -29.66 11.38
CA LEU A 373 16.29 -30.72 12.13
C LEU A 373 14.76 -30.54 12.10
N ALA A 374 14.26 -29.32 12.33
CA ALA A 374 12.85 -29.00 12.25
C ALA A 374 12.27 -29.30 10.86
N PHE A 375 12.99 -28.90 9.80
CA PHE A 375 12.62 -29.21 8.43
C PHE A 375 12.59 -30.72 8.18
N LYS A 376 13.63 -31.45 8.59
CA LYS A 376 13.70 -32.91 8.45
C LYS A 376 12.52 -33.61 9.14
N HIS A 377 12.16 -33.15 10.35
CA HIS A 377 11.02 -33.68 11.10
C HIS A 377 9.69 -33.44 10.37
N THR A 378 9.47 -32.22 9.86
CA THR A 378 8.26 -31.89 9.07
C THR A 378 8.15 -32.75 7.82
N ILE A 379 9.24 -32.94 7.07
CA ILE A 379 9.22 -33.80 5.87
C ILE A 379 8.96 -35.27 6.22
N TYR A 380 9.44 -35.75 7.37
CA TYR A 380 9.10 -37.08 7.87
C TYR A 380 7.61 -37.20 8.20
N ASN A 381 7.03 -36.21 8.88
CA ASN A 381 5.60 -36.16 9.17
C ASN A 381 4.75 -36.17 7.91
N PHE A 382 5.15 -35.44 6.86
CA PHE A 382 4.44 -35.46 5.57
C PHE A 382 4.45 -36.85 4.96
N ARG A 383 5.59 -37.54 5.01
CA ARG A 383 5.67 -38.91 4.52
C ARG A 383 4.71 -39.85 5.26
N MET A 384 4.64 -39.76 6.59
CA MET A 384 3.70 -40.53 7.39
C MET A 384 2.24 -40.21 7.02
N LYS A 385 1.89 -38.93 6.92
CA LYS A 385 0.55 -38.47 6.49
C LYS A 385 0.20 -38.98 5.09
N ASN A 386 1.16 -39.02 4.18
CA ASN A 386 0.98 -39.53 2.82
C ASN A 386 0.71 -41.04 2.81
N GLU A 387 1.47 -41.81 3.58
CA GLU A 387 1.28 -43.27 3.68
C GLU A 387 -0.11 -43.60 4.25
N ILE A 388 -0.54 -42.91 5.30
CA ILE A 388 -1.89 -43.03 5.88
C ILE A 388 -2.98 -42.72 4.84
N ALA A 389 -2.90 -41.57 4.17
CA ALA A 389 -3.90 -41.16 3.17
C ALA A 389 -3.97 -42.11 1.97
N ILE A 390 -2.85 -42.74 1.59
CA ILE A 390 -2.80 -43.76 0.54
C ILE A 390 -3.49 -45.04 1.00
N THR A 391 -3.24 -45.49 2.23
CA THR A 391 -3.89 -46.70 2.79
C THR A 391 -5.38 -46.53 3.01
N GLU A 392 -5.82 -45.33 3.39
CA GLU A 392 -7.23 -44.98 3.62
C GLU A 392 -8.02 -44.79 2.30
N GLY A 393 -7.36 -44.80 1.14
CA GLY A 393 -8.03 -44.71 -0.16
C GLY A 393 -8.68 -43.35 -0.43
N VAL A 394 -8.12 -42.25 0.08
CA VAL A 394 -8.67 -40.89 -0.11
C VAL A 394 -8.73 -40.53 -1.60
N SER A 395 -9.75 -39.79 -2.01
CA SER A 395 -10.08 -39.40 -3.41
C SER A 395 -8.92 -38.75 -4.19
N ASN A 396 -7.90 -38.21 -3.51
CA ASN A 396 -6.70 -37.59 -4.10
C ASN A 396 -5.39 -38.37 -3.83
N CYS A 397 -5.47 -39.70 -3.67
CA CYS A 397 -4.33 -40.56 -3.35
C CYS A 397 -3.10 -40.35 -4.28
N PHE A 398 -3.30 -39.98 -5.55
CA PHE A 398 -2.21 -39.67 -6.48
C PHE A 398 -1.33 -38.48 -6.04
N LEU A 399 -1.93 -37.43 -5.46
CA LEU A 399 -1.19 -36.27 -4.94
C LEU A 399 -0.31 -36.66 -3.76
N TYR A 400 -0.84 -37.49 -2.84
CA TYR A 400 -0.07 -38.01 -1.70
C TYR A 400 1.09 -38.90 -2.15
N LYS A 401 0.91 -39.70 -3.19
CA LYS A 401 1.99 -40.50 -3.80
C LYS A 401 3.09 -39.61 -4.39
N GLU A 402 2.70 -38.52 -5.05
CA GLU A 402 3.64 -37.57 -5.62
C GLU A 402 4.39 -36.74 -4.57
N ALA A 403 3.68 -36.28 -3.54
CA ALA A 403 4.29 -35.62 -2.39
C ALA A 403 5.28 -36.56 -1.69
N GLY A 404 4.94 -37.84 -1.53
CA GLY A 404 5.82 -38.86 -0.95
C GLY A 404 7.13 -39.04 -1.73
N LYS A 405 7.08 -39.03 -3.06
CA LYS A 405 8.29 -39.04 -3.92
C LYS A 405 9.18 -37.83 -3.64
N SER A 406 8.59 -36.64 -3.59
CA SER A 406 9.32 -35.39 -3.33
C SER A 406 9.94 -35.37 -1.92
N CYS A 407 9.19 -35.80 -0.90
CA CYS A 407 9.69 -35.94 0.47
C CYS A 407 10.90 -36.89 0.55
N LYS A 408 10.85 -38.03 -0.14
CA LYS A 408 11.96 -38.99 -0.18
C LYS A 408 13.23 -38.39 -0.81
N LEU A 409 13.08 -37.60 -1.88
CA LEU A 409 14.20 -36.90 -2.52
C LEU A 409 14.81 -35.85 -1.59
N ILE A 410 13.98 -35.06 -0.89
CA ILE A 410 14.43 -34.07 0.09
C ILE A 410 15.19 -34.75 1.23
N LEU A 411 14.64 -35.79 1.85
CA LEU A 411 15.29 -36.53 2.94
C LEU A 411 16.64 -37.12 2.48
N ARG A 412 16.72 -37.66 1.26
CA ARG A 412 17.98 -38.17 0.71
C ARG A 412 19.03 -37.06 0.62
N ARG A 413 18.65 -35.86 0.18
CA ARG A 413 19.55 -34.72 0.07
C ARG A 413 19.95 -34.14 1.43
N LEU A 414 19.08 -34.23 2.43
CA LEU A 414 19.42 -33.86 3.82
C LEU A 414 20.38 -34.85 4.48
N SER A 415 20.28 -36.15 4.16
CA SER A 415 21.15 -37.20 4.71
C SER A 415 22.51 -37.27 4.02
N CYS A 416 22.58 -36.94 2.72
CA CYS A 416 23.85 -36.74 2.01
C CYS A 416 24.32 -35.31 2.27
N GLY A 417 24.95 -35.06 3.43
CA GLY A 417 25.55 -33.75 3.75
C GLY A 417 26.46 -33.23 2.63
N ASN A 418 26.71 -31.90 2.61
CA ASN A 418 27.41 -31.06 1.61
C ASN A 418 28.73 -31.56 0.96
N GLY A 419 29.11 -32.84 1.10
CA GLY A 419 30.09 -33.50 0.24
C GLY A 419 29.65 -33.44 -1.22
N SER A 420 30.33 -32.58 -1.96
CA SER A 420 30.32 -32.45 -3.42
C SER A 420 29.78 -33.68 -4.14
N LEU A 421 28.79 -33.45 -5.01
CA LEU A 421 28.52 -34.34 -6.13
C LEU A 421 29.79 -34.37 -7.01
N ARG A 422 30.82 -35.14 -6.63
CA ARG A 422 31.86 -35.55 -7.57
C ARG A 422 31.17 -36.52 -8.52
N ILE A 423 30.66 -35.97 -9.60
CA ILE A 423 30.47 -36.73 -10.84
C ILE A 423 31.89 -37.08 -11.26
N THR A 424 32.39 -38.24 -10.83
CA THR A 424 33.54 -38.86 -11.49
C THR A 424 33.09 -39.19 -12.90
N PRO A 425 33.72 -38.65 -13.95
CA PRO A 425 33.48 -39.16 -15.30
C PRO A 425 33.92 -40.61 -15.30
N ILE A 426 33.03 -41.51 -15.73
CA ILE A 426 33.37 -42.89 -16.02
C ILE A 426 34.29 -42.84 -17.24
N THR A 427 35.59 -42.72 -17.03
CA THR A 427 36.56 -42.94 -18.10
C THR A 427 36.56 -44.44 -18.36
N ALA A 428 36.05 -44.81 -19.53
CA ALA A 428 35.99 -46.18 -20.00
C ALA A 428 37.37 -46.84 -19.88
N MET A 429 37.41 -47.94 -19.14
CA MET A 429 38.54 -48.84 -19.01
C MET A 429 38.71 -49.56 -20.35
N VAL A 430 39.60 -49.07 -21.21
CA VAL A 430 40.06 -49.81 -22.39
C VAL A 430 41.28 -50.63 -21.97
N LEU A 431 41.05 -51.92 -21.76
CA LEU A 431 42.08 -52.95 -21.77
C LEU A 431 42.59 -53.11 -23.22
N ALA A 432 43.86 -52.82 -23.45
CA ALA A 432 44.58 -53.32 -24.61
C ALA A 432 45.85 -54.04 -24.13
N ALA A 433 45.77 -55.37 -24.11
CA ALA A 433 46.91 -56.26 -23.98
C ALA A 433 47.19 -56.87 -25.37
N ALA A 434 48.42 -56.66 -25.87
CA ALA A 434 49.21 -57.51 -26.78
C ALA A 434 50.39 -56.66 -27.29
N ALA A 435 51.59 -56.81 -26.76
CA ALA A 435 52.60 -57.81 -27.14
C ALA A 435 53.20 -57.57 -28.53
N ALA A 436 54.45 -57.10 -28.59
CA ALA A 436 55.54 -57.71 -29.37
C ALA A 436 56.85 -56.92 -29.18
N ALA A 437 57.89 -57.67 -28.88
CA ALA A 437 59.27 -57.24 -28.73
C ALA A 437 59.98 -57.03 -30.09
N VAL A 438 61.24 -56.59 -30.00
CA VAL A 438 62.29 -56.56 -31.05
C VAL A 438 62.23 -55.32 -31.95
N GLY A 439 63.27 -54.51 -32.14
CA GLY A 439 64.67 -54.61 -31.75
C GLY A 439 65.44 -53.33 -32.09
N CYS A 440 66.70 -53.30 -31.67
CA CYS A 440 67.70 -52.26 -31.89
C CYS A 440 67.80 -51.76 -33.35
N VAL A 441 68.23 -50.50 -33.55
CA VAL A 441 69.48 -50.13 -34.23
C VAL A 441 69.65 -48.60 -34.29
N ALA A 442 70.78 -48.16 -33.74
CA ALA A 442 71.70 -47.06 -34.11
C ALA A 442 71.19 -45.67 -34.61
N GLY A 443 71.75 -44.63 -33.97
CA GLY A 443 72.83 -43.87 -34.64
C GLY A 443 72.60 -42.38 -34.91
N ALA A 444 73.50 -41.56 -34.32
CA ALA A 444 73.99 -40.23 -34.74
C ALA A 444 72.99 -39.05 -34.73
N ALA A 445 73.12 -38.06 -33.83
CA ALA A 445 74.12 -36.98 -33.76
C ALA A 445 73.90 -35.84 -34.76
N LEU A 446 73.70 -34.62 -34.24
CA LEU A 446 74.09 -33.28 -34.74
C LEU A 446 73.39 -32.24 -33.82
N THR A 447 73.99 -31.81 -32.69
CA THR A 447 74.87 -30.64 -32.50
C THR A 447 74.35 -29.30 -33.02
N LEU A 448 74.32 -28.32 -32.08
CA LEU A 448 74.62 -26.87 -32.21
C LEU A 448 73.60 -26.01 -33.01
N SER A 449 73.23 -24.78 -32.61
CA SER A 449 73.80 -23.81 -31.67
C SER A 449 72.85 -22.62 -31.46
N SER A 450 72.86 -22.07 -30.23
CA SER A 450 73.02 -20.64 -29.87
C SER A 450 72.22 -19.56 -30.62
N GLN A 451 71.36 -18.85 -29.88
CA GLN A 451 71.75 -17.57 -29.26
C GLN A 451 71.15 -17.43 -27.88
#